data_AF-A0A355M1M5-F1
#
_entry.id   AF-A0A355M1M5-F1
#
_cell.length_a   1.000
_cell.length_b   1.000
_cell.length_c   1.000
_cell.angle_alpha   90.00
_cell.angle_beta   90.00
_cell.angle_gamma   90.00
#
_symmetry.space_group_name_H-M   'P 1'
#
loop_
_entity.id
_entity.type
_entity.pdbx_description
1 polymer ?
#
loop_
_entity_poly.entity_id
_entity_poly.type
_entity_poly.pdbx_seq_one_letter_code
_entity_poly.pdbx_strand_id
1 'polypeptide(L)' 'MYFIALFYDLDWKTVKDCEKRYLEKKFTYVLLKDVKVIGIDELYVKTQGNEKYITIVRDLESGAVLFVGDGKGADSLNFN' A
#
# COMPACT_ATOMS: atom_id res chain seq x y z
N MET A 1 0.85 4.71 -16.75
CA MET A 1 0.44 3.43 -17.36
C MET A 1 0.19 3.52 -18.87
N TYR A 2 -0.85 4.23 -19.32
CA TYR A 2 -1.28 4.23 -20.73
C TYR A 2 -0.22 4.75 -21.71
N PHE A 3 0.44 5.88 -21.42
CA PHE A 3 1.49 6.43 -22.28
C PHE A 3 2.68 5.47 -22.46
N ILE A 4 3.11 4.84 -21.37
CA ILE A 4 4.19 3.83 -21.39
C ILE A 4 3.75 2.61 -22.21
N ALA A 5 2.52 2.15 -22.01
CA ALA A 5 1.95 1.02 -22.75
C ALA A 5 1.92 1.29 -24.26
N LEU A 6 1.46 2.48 -24.67
CA LEU A 6 1.44 2.91 -26.07
C LEU A 6 2.85 3.01 -26.68
N PHE A 7 3.83 3.54 -25.94
CA PHE A 7 5.18 3.69 -26.44
C PHE A 7 5.87 2.34 -26.73
N TYR A 8 5.54 1.31 -25.96
CA TYR A 8 6.10 -0.04 -26.11
C TYR A 8 5.20 -1.03 -26.85
N ASP A 9 4.05 -0.58 -27.36
CA ASP A 9 3.01 -1.42 -27.98
C ASP A 9 2.58 -2.62 -27.09
N LEU A 10 2.32 -2.32 -25.81
CA LEU A 10 1.90 -3.30 -24.80
C LEU A 10 0.47 -3.01 -24.32
N ASP A 11 -0.20 -4.05 -23.82
CA ASP A 11 -1.41 -3.86 -23.01
C ASP A 11 -1.04 -3.07 -21.72
N TRP A 12 -1.83 -2.06 -21.38
CA TRP A 12 -1.66 -1.28 -20.16
C TRP A 12 -1.67 -2.14 -18.89
N LYS A 13 -2.35 -3.29 -18.92
CA LYS A 13 -2.35 -4.29 -17.83
C LYS A 13 -0.95 -4.85 -17.61
N THR A 14 -0.19 -5.11 -18.67
CA THR A 14 1.20 -5.60 -18.56
C THR A 14 2.08 -4.61 -17.81
N VAL A 15 1.96 -3.31 -18.14
CA VAL A 15 2.68 -2.26 -17.41
C VAL A 15 2.25 -2.21 -15.95
N LYS A 16 0.94 -2.38 -15.68
CA LYS A 16 0.38 -2.38 -14.32
C LYS A 16 0.89 -3.54 -13.49
N ASP A 17 1.01 -4.72 -14.08
CA ASP A 17 1.50 -5.91 -13.38
C ASP A 17 3.01 -5.85 -13.14
N CYS A 18 3.77 -5.18 -14.02
CA CYS A 18 5.17 -4.84 -13.75
C CYS A 18 5.30 -3.88 -12.56
N GLU A 19 4.50 -2.82 -12.53
CA GLU A 19 4.48 -1.86 -11.42
C GLU A 19 4.12 -2.53 -10.10
N LYS A 20 3.07 -3.35 -10.07
CA LYS A 20 2.67 -4.13 -8.88
C LYS A 20 3.81 -5.01 -8.37
N ARG A 21 4.42 -5.84 -9.24
CA ARG A 21 5.52 -6.73 -8.84
C ARG A 21 6.72 -5.97 -8.29
N TYR A 22 7.03 -4.81 -8.87
CA TYR A 22 8.10 -3.95 -8.36
C TYR A 22 7.76 -3.40 -6.97
N LEU A 23 6.53 -2.89 -6.78
CA LEU A 23 6.08 -2.35 -5.50
C LEU A 23 6.03 -3.45 -4.42
N GLU A 24 5.49 -4.62 -4.74
CA GLU A 24 5.47 -5.80 -3.86
C GLU A 24 6.88 -6.14 -3.40
N LYS A 25 7.84 -6.24 -4.33
CA LYS A 25 9.25 -6.52 -3.99
C LYS A 25 9.89 -5.40 -3.17
N LYS A 26 9.66 -4.13 -3.55
CA LYS A 26 10.25 -2.96 -2.88
C LYS A 26 9.79 -2.83 -1.43
N PHE A 27 8.52 -3.16 -1.17
CA PHE A 27 7.90 -3.03 0.15
C PHE A 27 7.74 -4.36 0.88
N THR A 28 8.36 -5.44 0.41
CA THR A 28 8.36 -6.75 1.10
C THR A 28 9.03 -6.65 2.48
N TYR A 29 10.03 -5.76 2.62
CA TYR A 29 10.76 -5.59 3.86
C TYR A 29 10.75 -4.12 4.26
N VAL A 30 10.20 -3.84 5.44
CA VAL A 30 10.20 -2.50 6.02
C VAL A 30 11.23 -2.45 7.14
N LEU A 31 12.24 -1.60 6.97
CA LEU A 31 13.27 -1.36 7.98
C LEU A 31 12.68 -0.50 9.11
N LEU A 32 12.55 -1.08 10.32
CA LEU A 32 12.05 -0.36 11.49
C LEU A 32 13.16 0.30 12.33
N LYS A 33 14.43 0.05 12.02
CA LYS A 33 15.58 0.44 12.86
C LYS A 33 15.67 1.93 13.16
N ASP A 34 15.16 2.78 12.26
CA ASP A 34 15.24 4.24 12.37
C ASP A 34 13.86 4.88 12.64
N VAL A 35 12.80 4.08 12.82
CA VAL A 35 11.44 4.58 13.07
C VAL A 35 11.34 5.08 14.51
N LYS A 36 10.95 6.34 14.68
CA LYS A 36 10.83 6.99 16.00
C LYS A 36 9.40 7.38 16.35
N VAL A 37 8.63 7.83 15.35
CA VAL A 37 7.27 8.31 15.53
C VAL A 37 6.38 7.65 14.51
N ILE A 38 5.36 6.95 14.98
CA ILE A 38 4.38 6.30 14.12
C ILE A 38 3.05 7.05 14.13
N GLY A 39 2.38 7.04 12.99
CA GLY A 39 1.02 7.51 12.82
C GLY A 39 0.15 6.33 12.46
N ILE A 40 -1.01 6.24 13.10
CA ILE A 40 -2.05 5.27 12.78
C ILE A 40 -3.23 6.05 12.23
N ASP A 41 -3.69 5.65 11.05
CA ASP A 41 -4.82 6.28 10.37
C ASP A 41 -5.78 5.23 9.83
N GLU A 42 -7.06 5.61 9.72
CA GLU A 42 -8.13 4.77 9.21
C GLU A 42 -8.71 5.37 7.93
N LEU A 43 -8.57 4.64 6.81
CA LEU A 43 -9.11 5.04 5.52
C LEU A 43 -10.38 4.24 5.21
N TYR A 44 -11.50 4.95 5.03
CA TYR A 44 -12.70 4.37 4.44
C TYR A 44 -12.58 4.39 2.91
N VAL A 45 -12.60 3.20 2.30
CA VAL A 45 -12.52 3.01 0.86
C VAL A 45 -13.85 2.49 0.34
N LYS A 46 -14.42 3.21 -0.63
CA LYS A 46 -15.65 2.81 -1.32
C LYS A 46 -15.38 2.68 -2.82
N THR A 47 -15.66 1.49 -3.34
CA THR A 47 -15.59 1.13 -4.76
C THR A 47 -16.94 0.59 -5.23
N GLN A 48 -17.15 0.37 -6.53
CA GLN A 48 -18.39 -0.23 -7.03
C GLN A 48 -18.63 -1.61 -6.39
N GLY A 49 -19.60 -1.68 -5.48
CA GLY A 49 -20.03 -2.91 -4.82
C GLY A 49 -19.16 -3.36 -3.64
N ASN A 50 -18.18 -2.57 -3.20
CA ASN A 50 -17.35 -2.93 -2.06
C ASN A 50 -16.99 -1.70 -1.23
N GLU A 51 -17.18 -1.80 0.08
CA GLU A 51 -16.78 -0.82 1.06
C GLU A 51 -15.93 -1.50 2.12
N LYS A 52 -14.81 -0.89 2.47
CA LYS A 52 -13.95 -1.40 3.53
C LYS A 52 -13.22 -0.27 4.23
N TYR A 53 -12.88 -0.53 5.49
CA TYR A 53 -11.91 0.26 6.21
C TYR A 53 -10.53 -0.38 6.05
N ILE A 54 -9.51 0.46 5.98
CA ILE A 54 -8.11 0.05 5.96
C ILE A 54 -7.41 0.85 7.04
N THR A 55 -6.73 0.18 7.95
CA THR A 55 -5.88 0.81 8.94
C THR A 55 -4.44 0.83 8.44
N ILE A 56 -3.81 1.99 8.45
CA ILE A 56 -2.44 2.16 7.99
C ILE A 56 -1.59 2.64 9.15
N VAL A 57 -0.46 1.95 9.37
CA VAL A 57 0.61 2.44 10.25
C VAL A 57 1.74 2.95 9.38
N ARG A 58 2.17 4.19 9.61
CA ARG A 58 3.29 4.81 8.88
C ARG A 58 4.31 5.39 9.83
N ASP A 59 5.55 5.46 9.37
CA ASP A 59 6.56 6.34 9.96
C ASP A 59 6.20 7.79 9.59
N LEU A 60 6.03 8.65 10.59
CA LEU A 60 5.66 10.04 10.38
C LEU A 60 6.83 10.91 9.92
N GLU A 61 8.08 10.47 10.10
CA GLU A 61 9.25 11.22 9.65
C GLU A 61 9.54 10.96 8.16
N SER A 62 9.65 9.69 7.75
CA SER A 62 9.93 9.33 6.36
C SER A 62 8.69 9.20 5.47
N GLY A 63 7.51 9.04 6.07
CA GLY A 63 6.26 8.73 5.37
C GLY A 63 6.14 7.26 4.93
N ALA A 64 7.11 6.39 5.26
CA ALA A 64 7.08 4.99 4.88
C ALA A 64 5.88 4.24 5.48
N VAL A 65 5.22 3.41 4.67
CA VAL A 65 4.17 2.50 5.15
C VAL A 65 4.83 1.36 5.90
N LEU A 66 4.48 1.20 7.18
CA LEU A 66 5.01 0.15 8.04
C LEU A 66 4.09 -1.06 8.10
N PHE A 67 2.78 -0.82 8.06
CA PHE A 67 1.77 -1.86 8.13
C PHE A 67 0.46 -1.39 7.48
N VAL A 68 -0.27 -2.35 6.92
CA VAL A 68 -1.62 -2.16 6.39
C VAL A 68 -2.48 -3.31 6.91
N GLY A 69 -3.52 -2.97 7.67
CA GLY A 69 -4.51 -3.91 8.20
C GLY A 69 -5.87 -3.70 7.53
N ASP A 70 -6.59 -4.79 7.27
CA ASP A 70 -7.99 -4.70 6.86
C ASP A 70 -8.88 -4.44 8.09
N GLY A 71 -9.86 -3.55 7.93
CA GLY A 71 -10.77 -3.14 9.01
C GLY A 71 -10.34 -1.85 9.70
N LYS A 72 -10.90 -1.65 10.90
CA LYS A 72 -10.71 -0.45 11.73
C LYS A 72 -10.56 -0.86 13.20
N GLY A 73 -10.04 0.05 14.02
CA GLY A 73 -9.81 -0.18 15.44
C GLY A 73 -8.68 -1.17 15.72
N ALA A 74 -8.50 -1.51 17.00
CA ALA A 74 -7.38 -2.31 17.46
C ALA A 74 -7.28 -3.69 16.80
N ASP A 75 -8.42 -4.30 16.43
CA ASP A 75 -8.46 -5.64 15.80
C ASP A 75 -7.77 -5.67 14.43
N SER A 76 -7.64 -4.52 13.77
CA SER A 76 -6.94 -4.39 12.50
C SER A 76 -5.41 -4.34 12.63
N LEU A 77 -4.88 -4.18 13.86
CA LEU A 77 -3.44 -4.11 14.16
C LEU A 77 -2.83 -5.46 14.56
N ASN A 78 -3.41 -6.55 14.06
CA ASN A 78 -2.91 -7.90 14.31
C ASN A 78 -1.83 -8.29 13.29
N PHE A 79 -0.69 -8.76 13.80
CA PHE A 79 0.40 -9.34 13.00
C PHE A 79 0.26 -10.87 13.11
N ASN A 80 -0.18 -11.53 12.03
CA ASN A 80 -0.12 -13.00 11.92
C ASN A 80 1.26 -13.45 11.47
#